data_AF-A0A7V8IFT2-F1
#
_entry.id   AF-A0A7V8IFT2-F1
#
_cell.length_a   1.000
_cell.length_b   1.000
_cell.length_c   1.000
_cell.angle_alpha   90.00
_cell.angle_beta   90.00
_cell.angle_gamma   90.00
#
_symmetry.space_group_name_H-M   'P 1'
#
loop_
_entity.id
_entity.type
_entity.pdbx_description
1 polymer ?
#
loop_
_entity_poly.entity_id
_entity_poly.type
_entity_poly.pdbx_seq_one_letter_code
_entity_poly.pdbx_strand_id
1 'polypeptide(L)'
;MEWVDPLGLTKAGCPLKDSPLGKNGVEIERTVSKKGNVKVDTLFENSNDAKNWAAEKLGPGKTRMYDSNGKWIGWQNKSGDSVYWGHNDWGKGVGKSTYPHLNININGEKGHLFLRDKIINRGQWDDFSNALK
;
A
#
# COMPACT_ATOMS: atom_id res chain seq x y z
N MET A 1 9.16 -9.69 32.86
CA MET A 1 8.19 -9.91 31.77
C MET A 1 8.62 -9.04 30.61
N GLU A 2 9.27 -9.63 29.60
CA GLU A 2 9.53 -8.93 28.34
C GLU A 2 8.24 -8.88 27.53
N TRP A 3 7.87 -7.69 27.08
CA TRP A 3 6.78 -7.51 26.14
C TRP A 3 7.25 -8.01 24.77
N VAL A 4 6.63 -9.08 24.25
CA VAL A 4 6.91 -9.62 22.92
C VAL A 4 6.03 -8.89 21.92
N ASP A 5 6.66 -8.18 20.99
CA ASP A 5 6.00 -7.47 19.91
C ASP A 5 5.34 -8.49 18.95
N PRO A 6 4.00 -8.53 18.85
CA PRO A 6 3.31 -9.49 18.00
C PRO A 6 3.57 -9.28 16.49
N LEU A 7 4.23 -8.18 16.12
CA LEU A 7 4.61 -7.84 14.74
C LEU A 7 6.13 -7.85 14.51
N GLY A 8 6.94 -8.09 15.55
CA GLY A 8 8.41 -8.07 15.44
C GLY A 8 9.01 -6.71 15.03
N LEU A 9 8.34 -5.60 15.33
CA LEU A 9 8.71 -4.24 14.90
C LEU A 9 9.71 -3.54 15.84
N THR A 10 10.22 -4.22 16.87
CA THR A 10 11.12 -3.63 17.87
C THR A 10 12.58 -4.11 17.75
N LYS A 11 13.44 -3.18 17.33
CA LYS A 11 14.88 -3.03 17.61
C LYS A 11 15.90 -4.08 17.15
N ALA A 12 15.51 -5.17 16.50
CA ALA A 12 16.41 -5.94 15.63
C ALA A 12 15.79 -5.94 14.24
N GLY A 13 16.44 -5.28 13.27
CA GLY A 13 16.04 -5.14 11.86
C GLY A 13 14.58 -5.48 11.55
N CYS A 14 13.71 -4.47 11.40
CA CYS A 14 12.29 -4.67 11.08
C CYS A 14 12.16 -5.75 10.00
N PRO A 15 11.58 -6.93 10.29
CA PRO A 15 11.65 -8.09 9.40
C PRO A 15 11.04 -7.79 8.03
N LEU A 16 10.12 -6.82 7.96
CA LEU A 16 9.51 -6.33 6.73
C LEU A 16 10.50 -5.60 5.79
N LYS A 17 11.65 -5.13 6.29
CA LYS A 17 12.68 -4.44 5.48
C LYS A 17 13.42 -5.43 4.60
N ASP A 18 13.83 -6.55 5.20
CA ASP A 18 14.84 -7.43 4.62
C ASP A 18 14.26 -8.80 4.23
N SER A 19 13.11 -9.20 4.77
CA SER A 19 12.48 -10.48 4.42
C SER A 19 11.67 -10.38 3.13
N PRO A 20 11.74 -11.33 2.19
CA PRO A 20 10.92 -11.31 0.98
C PRO A 20 9.43 -11.14 1.31
N LEU A 21 8.77 -10.19 0.65
CA LEU A 21 7.32 -10.05 0.75
C LEU A 21 6.66 -10.99 -0.27
N GLY A 22 5.66 -11.76 0.15
CA GLY A 22 4.90 -12.61 -0.76
C GLY A 22 4.15 -11.79 -1.81
N LYS A 23 3.73 -12.43 -2.92
CA LYS A 23 2.99 -11.78 -4.02
C LYS A 23 1.70 -11.05 -3.61
N ASN A 24 1.15 -11.38 -2.45
CA ASN A 24 -0.07 -10.78 -1.91
C ASN A 24 0.21 -9.58 -0.99
N GLY A 25 1.48 -9.22 -0.79
CA GLY A 25 1.90 -8.25 0.20
C GLY A 25 1.69 -8.75 1.63
N VAL A 26 1.97 -7.87 2.59
CA VAL A 26 1.72 -8.06 4.02
C VAL A 26 0.78 -6.97 4.49
N GLU A 27 -0.37 -7.33 5.04
CA GLU A 27 -1.26 -6.36 5.70
C GLU A 27 -0.55 -5.80 6.93
N ILE A 28 -0.40 -4.48 6.98
CA ILE A 28 0.32 -3.78 8.07
C ILE A 28 -0.62 -3.01 8.98
N GLU A 29 -1.81 -2.65 8.50
CA GLU A 29 -2.83 -1.98 9.31
C GLU A 29 -4.22 -2.20 8.71
N ARG A 30 -5.20 -2.47 9.58
CA ARG A 30 -6.62 -2.47 9.25
C ARG A 30 -7.37 -1.65 10.27
N THR A 31 -8.14 -0.67 9.79
CA THR A 31 -8.95 0.20 10.63
C THR A 31 -10.40 0.17 10.17
N VAL A 32 -11.32 0.11 11.13
CA VAL A 32 -12.75 0.23 10.86
C VAL A 32 -13.26 1.49 11.56
N SER A 33 -13.78 2.43 10.77
CA SER A 33 -14.36 3.66 11.33
C SER A 33 -15.68 3.38 12.05
N LYS A 34 -16.13 4.30 12.91
CA LYS A 34 -17.45 4.23 13.56
C LYS A 34 -18.63 4.10 12.58
N LYS A 35 -18.47 4.54 11.33
CA LYS A 35 -19.47 4.44 10.26
C LYS A 35 -19.37 3.15 9.43
N GLY A 36 -18.49 2.21 9.82
CA GLY A 36 -18.28 0.94 9.12
C GLY A 36 -17.31 1.00 7.94
N ASN A 37 -16.77 2.17 7.58
CA ASN A 37 -15.76 2.25 6.51
C ASN A 37 -14.49 1.52 6.92
N VAL A 38 -14.01 0.63 6.05
CA VAL A 38 -12.78 -0.14 6.25
C VAL A 38 -11.63 0.55 5.52
N LYS A 39 -10.51 0.71 6.23
CA LYS A 39 -9.24 1.09 5.65
C LYS A 39 -8.25 -0.06 5.82
N VAL A 40 -7.59 -0.47 4.74
CA VAL A 40 -6.57 -1.53 4.75
C VAL A 40 -5.30 -1.00 4.10
N ASP A 41 -4.22 -1.02 4.86
CA ASP A 41 -2.89 -0.68 4.40
C ASP A 41 -2.05 -1.97 4.29
N THR A 42 -1.42 -2.17 3.13
CA THR A 42 -0.66 -3.38 2.79
C THR A 42 0.69 -3.00 2.21
N LEU A 43 1.76 -3.66 2.64
CA LEU A 43 3.11 -3.47 2.12
C LEU A 43 3.42 -4.51 1.04
N PHE A 44 3.85 -4.05 -0.13
CA PHE A 44 4.33 -4.87 -1.24
C PHE A 44 5.82 -4.64 -1.47
N GLU A 45 6.45 -5.63 -2.08
CA GLU A 45 7.85 -5.54 -2.51
C GLU A 45 8.06 -4.34 -3.44
N ASN A 46 7.21 -4.24 -4.46
CA ASN A 46 7.31 -3.25 -5.53
C ASN A 46 5.95 -2.97 -6.19
N SER A 47 5.95 -2.01 -7.13
CA SER A 47 4.73 -1.60 -7.83
C SER A 47 4.12 -2.67 -8.73
N ASN A 48 4.93 -3.61 -9.25
CA ASN A 48 4.41 -4.67 -10.10
C ASN A 48 3.60 -5.66 -9.28
N ASP A 49 4.08 -6.06 -8.10
CA ASP A 49 3.35 -6.97 -7.22
C ASP A 49 2.03 -6.36 -6.74
N ALA A 50 2.07 -5.10 -6.32
CA ALA A 50 0.85 -4.38 -5.93
C ALA A 50 -0.17 -4.27 -7.09
N LYS A 51 0.29 -4.01 -8.32
CA LYS A 51 -0.57 -3.93 -9.51
C LYS A 51 -1.10 -5.29 -9.95
N ASN A 52 -0.32 -6.36 -9.79
CA ASN A 52 -0.75 -7.73 -10.09
C ASN A 52 -1.82 -8.18 -9.09
N TRP A 53 -1.58 -7.96 -7.79
CA TRP A 53 -2.58 -8.19 -6.75
C TRP A 53 -3.87 -7.40 -7.02
N ALA A 54 -3.77 -6.12 -7.38
CA ALA A 54 -4.91 -5.29 -7.72
C ALA A 54 -5.67 -5.82 -8.94
N ALA A 55 -4.93 -6.28 -9.95
CA ALA A 55 -5.51 -6.91 -11.13
C ALA A 55 -6.32 -8.17 -10.76
N GLU A 56 -5.81 -9.01 -9.86
CA GLU A 56 -6.53 -10.19 -9.37
C GLU A 56 -7.78 -9.77 -8.59
N LYS A 57 -7.67 -8.80 -7.68
CA LYS A 57 -8.79 -8.32 -6.85
C LYS A 57 -9.93 -7.67 -7.64
N LEU A 58 -9.60 -6.90 -8.67
CA LEU A 58 -10.61 -6.26 -9.53
C LEU A 58 -11.26 -7.23 -10.51
N GLY A 59 -10.70 -8.43 -10.69
CA GLY A 59 -11.27 -9.49 -11.50
C GLY A 59 -11.21 -9.23 -13.02
N PRO A 60 -11.97 -10.01 -13.81
CA PRO A 60 -12.05 -9.84 -15.26
C PRO A 60 -12.75 -8.54 -15.63
N GLY A 61 -12.40 -7.98 -16.80
CA GLY A 61 -13.04 -6.75 -17.32
C GLY A 61 -12.50 -5.43 -16.73
N LYS A 62 -11.48 -5.50 -15.85
CA LYS A 62 -10.68 -4.33 -15.47
C LYS A 62 -9.97 -3.71 -16.67
N THR A 63 -9.79 -2.40 -16.65
CA THR A 63 -9.09 -1.62 -17.66
C THR A 63 -7.94 -0.85 -17.02
N ARG A 64 -6.93 -0.52 -17.83
CA ARG A 64 -5.81 0.32 -17.38
C ARG A 64 -6.28 1.77 -17.26
N MET A 65 -5.91 2.40 -16.16
CA MET A 65 -6.03 3.85 -15.96
C MET A 65 -4.74 4.53 -16.38
N TYR A 66 -4.85 5.66 -17.08
CA TYR A 66 -3.71 6.46 -17.52
C TYR A 66 -3.84 7.88 -16.99
N ASP A 67 -2.71 8.53 -16.69
CA ASP A 67 -2.69 9.96 -16.40
C ASP A 67 -2.79 10.81 -17.68
N SER A 68 -2.76 12.13 -17.53
CA SER A 68 -2.80 13.08 -18.65
C SER A 68 -1.62 12.96 -19.62
N ASN A 69 -0.53 12.33 -19.21
CA ASN A 69 0.66 12.09 -20.02
C ASN A 69 0.65 10.70 -20.68
N GLY A 70 -0.44 9.95 -20.55
CA GLY A 70 -0.55 8.58 -21.08
C GLY A 70 0.23 7.54 -20.28
N LYS A 71 0.70 7.86 -19.07
CA LYS A 71 1.39 6.90 -18.21
C LYS A 71 0.37 6.00 -17.52
N TRP A 72 0.62 4.69 -17.54
CA TRP A 72 -0.21 3.72 -16.83
C TRP A 72 -0.07 3.88 -15.31
N ILE A 73 -1.14 4.34 -14.67
CA ILE A 73 -1.19 4.63 -13.24
C ILE A 73 -1.95 3.59 -12.42
N GLY A 74 -2.77 2.73 -13.03
CA GLY A 74 -3.61 1.84 -12.24
C GLY A 74 -4.58 0.96 -13.01
N TRP A 75 -5.48 0.34 -12.27
CA TRP A 75 -6.58 -0.47 -12.78
C TRP A 75 -7.91 0.08 -12.28
N GLN A 76 -8.96 -0.05 -13.08
CA GLN A 76 -10.33 0.22 -12.69
C GLN A 76 -11.28 -0.83 -13.28
N ASN A 77 -12.35 -1.17 -12.58
CA ASN A 77 -13.44 -2.00 -13.12
C ASN A 77 -14.70 -1.16 -13.43
N LYS A 78 -15.71 -1.78 -14.04
CA LYS A 78 -16.97 -1.10 -14.41
C LYS A 78 -17.80 -0.64 -13.20
N SER A 79 -17.59 -1.23 -12.03
CA SER A 79 -18.26 -0.86 -10.78
C SER A 79 -17.68 0.40 -10.15
N GLY A 80 -16.60 0.95 -10.71
CA GLY A 80 -15.90 2.10 -10.17
C GLY A 80 -14.81 1.76 -9.15
N ASP A 81 -14.60 0.47 -8.87
CA ASP A 81 -13.47 0.04 -8.04
C ASP A 81 -12.17 0.33 -8.77
N SER A 82 -11.17 0.80 -8.04
CA SER A 82 -9.91 1.22 -8.62
C SER A 82 -8.74 1.01 -7.67
N VAL A 83 -7.59 0.74 -8.28
CA VAL A 83 -6.29 0.83 -7.64
C VAL A 83 -5.42 1.70 -8.51
N TYR A 84 -4.95 2.82 -8.00
CA TYR A 84 -4.28 3.81 -8.83
C TYR A 84 -3.17 4.53 -8.11
N TRP A 85 -2.26 5.07 -8.92
CA TRP A 85 -1.13 5.86 -8.48
C TRP A 85 -1.40 7.34 -8.74
N GLY A 86 -1.46 8.15 -7.67
CA GLY A 86 -1.39 9.61 -7.74
C GLY A 86 0.07 10.09 -7.71
N HIS A 87 0.66 10.37 -8.87
CA HIS A 87 2.09 10.74 -8.97
C HIS A 87 2.46 12.04 -8.23
N ASN A 88 1.46 12.90 -7.97
CA ASN A 88 1.64 14.20 -7.32
C ASN A 88 1.60 14.16 -5.79
N ASP A 89 1.26 13.02 -5.18
CA ASP A 89 0.97 12.93 -3.74
C ASP A 89 2.20 12.49 -2.92
N TRP A 90 3.22 11.90 -3.55
CA TRP A 90 4.40 11.40 -2.85
C TRP A 90 5.20 12.53 -2.20
N GLY A 91 5.39 12.43 -0.89
CA GLY A 91 6.06 13.45 -0.08
C GLY A 91 5.24 14.73 0.15
N LYS A 92 4.01 14.83 -0.38
CA LYS A 92 3.10 15.98 -0.17
C LYS A 92 1.84 15.63 0.62
N GLY A 93 1.54 14.33 0.78
CA GLY A 93 0.45 13.86 1.62
C GLY A 93 0.66 14.14 3.11
N VAL A 94 -0.35 13.86 3.93
CA VAL A 94 -0.27 13.93 5.40
C VAL A 94 -0.17 12.52 5.96
N GLY A 95 0.66 12.34 7.01
CA GLY A 95 0.82 11.05 7.68
C GLY A 95 1.36 9.97 6.73
N LYS A 96 0.74 8.78 6.73
CA LYS A 96 1.18 7.65 5.91
C LYS A 96 1.06 7.88 4.40
N SER A 97 0.24 8.86 3.96
CA SER A 97 0.13 9.21 2.54
C SER A 97 1.36 9.95 2.00
N THR A 98 2.36 10.26 2.83
CA THR A 98 3.65 10.80 2.36
C THR A 98 4.53 9.75 1.69
N TYR A 99 4.39 8.47 2.07
CA TYR A 99 5.23 7.38 1.61
C TYR A 99 4.79 6.84 0.25
N PRO A 100 5.68 6.29 -0.59
CA PRO A 100 5.28 5.68 -1.86
C PRO A 100 4.22 4.58 -1.73
N HIS A 101 3.07 4.79 -2.37
CA HIS A 101 1.96 3.83 -2.39
C HIS A 101 1.10 3.95 -3.66
N LEU A 102 0.24 2.95 -3.88
CA LEU A 102 -0.99 3.07 -4.68
C LEU A 102 -2.20 3.22 -3.75
N ASN A 103 -3.20 3.98 -4.18
CA ASN A 103 -4.47 4.10 -3.49
C ASN A 103 -5.40 2.95 -3.88
N ILE A 104 -6.13 2.40 -2.92
CA ILE A 104 -7.22 1.46 -3.18
C ILE A 104 -8.58 2.08 -2.91
N ASN A 105 -9.54 1.68 -3.74
CA ASN A 105 -10.97 1.83 -3.52
C ASN A 105 -11.65 0.61 -4.14
N ILE A 106 -11.85 -0.45 -3.38
CA ILE A 106 -12.45 -1.71 -3.85
C ILE A 106 -13.59 -2.08 -2.91
N ASN A 107 -14.82 -2.22 -3.42
CA ASN A 107 -16.01 -2.55 -2.62
C ASN A 107 -16.20 -1.59 -1.41
N GLY A 108 -15.82 -0.33 -1.55
CA GLY A 108 -15.85 0.66 -0.47
C GLY A 108 -14.70 0.57 0.54
N GLU A 109 -13.84 -0.45 0.46
CA GLU A 109 -12.59 -0.51 1.22
C GLU A 109 -11.56 0.47 0.61
N LYS A 110 -10.97 1.30 1.46
CA LYS A 110 -9.94 2.28 1.07
C LYS A 110 -8.59 1.95 1.72
N GLY A 111 -7.54 2.64 1.30
CA GLY A 111 -6.22 2.52 1.95
C GLY A 111 -5.08 2.56 0.95
N HIS A 112 -3.93 2.07 1.38
CA HIS A 112 -2.68 2.20 0.65
C HIS A 112 -2.01 0.84 0.40
N LEU A 113 -1.55 0.63 -0.84
CA LEU A 113 -0.59 -0.41 -1.18
C LEU A 113 0.80 0.21 -1.18
N PHE A 114 1.48 0.17 -0.04
CA PHE A 114 2.83 0.70 0.15
C PHE A 114 3.87 -0.08 -0.65
N LEU A 115 4.90 0.62 -1.14
CA LEU A 115 5.91 0.09 -2.04
C LEU A 115 7.28 0.09 -1.36
N ARG A 116 7.70 -1.07 -0.83
CA ARG A 116 8.92 -1.22 -0.04
C ARG A 116 10.15 -0.73 -0.79
N ASP A 117 10.36 -1.21 -2.02
CA ASP A 117 11.48 -0.82 -2.88
C ASP A 117 11.62 0.72 -2.96
N LYS A 118 10.50 1.42 -3.18
CA LYS A 118 10.47 2.88 -3.31
C LYS A 118 10.65 3.58 -1.97
N ILE A 119 10.08 3.07 -0.90
CA ILE A 119 10.26 3.61 0.46
C ILE A 119 11.75 3.54 0.85
N ILE A 120 12.39 2.39 0.61
CA ILE A 120 13.82 2.19 0.88
C ILE A 120 14.67 3.08 -0.03
N ASN A 121 14.42 3.11 -1.33
CA ASN A 121 15.19 3.91 -2.29
C ASN A 121 15.10 5.42 -2.04
N ARG A 122 14.07 5.88 -1.31
CA ARG A 122 13.93 7.28 -0.88
C ARG A 122 14.52 7.57 0.50
N GLY A 123 15.12 6.57 1.17
CA GLY A 123 15.64 6.71 2.53
C GLY A 123 14.55 6.91 3.60
N GLN A 124 13.29 6.56 3.29
CA GLN A 124 12.14 6.83 4.17
C GLN A 124 11.75 5.62 5.03
N TRP A 125 12.54 4.54 5.03
CA TRP A 125 12.17 3.30 5.71
C TRP A 125 12.00 3.46 7.21
N ASP A 126 12.95 4.13 7.87
CA ASP A 126 12.93 4.24 9.33
C ASP A 126 11.71 5.04 9.79
N ASP A 127 11.43 6.17 9.15
CA ASP A 127 10.22 6.98 9.38
C ASP A 127 8.93 6.20 9.10
N PHE A 128 8.87 5.49 7.96
CA PHE A 128 7.74 4.64 7.59
C PHE A 128 7.47 3.59 8.67
N SER A 129 8.50 2.85 9.07
CA SER A 129 8.39 1.78 10.07
C SER A 129 7.99 2.28 11.44
N ASN A 130 8.43 3.49 11.83
CA ASN A 130 8.02 4.13 13.07
C ASN A 130 6.57 4.61 13.02
N ALA A 131 6.09 5.03 11.84
CA ALA A 131 4.69 5.44 11.65
C ALA A 131 3.70 4.26 11.66
N LEU A 132 4.18 3.01 11.65
CA LEU A 132 3.34 1.81 11.82
C LEU A 132 3.09 1.45 13.29
N LYS A 133 3.81 2.07 14.23
CA LYS A 133 3.66 1.87 15.68
C LYS A 133 2.54 2.73 16.24
#